data_AF-A0A4Q2XQB8-F1
#
_entry.id   AF-A0A4Q2XQB8-F1
#
_cell.length_a   1.000
_cell.length_b   1.000
_cell.length_c   1.000
_cell.angle_alpha   90.00
_cell.angle_beta   90.00
_cell.angle_gamma   90.00
#
_symmetry.space_group_name_H-M   'P 1'
#
loop_
_entity.id
_entity.type
_entity.pdbx_description
1 polymer ?
#
loop_
_entity_poly.entity_id
_entity_poly.type
_entity_poly.pdbx_seq_one_letter_code
_entity_poly.pdbx_strand_id
1 'polypeptide(L)'
;MARNDFDRLLAEGNYREIARRQYELAPAIQGDATREDAFRQIVTNLTKIETALSKAGEFSKVGQNYAAWEQLAELREQFPDDPKLGREMELLAPKVADFTKALDEARKLENRTPKQTGSALAWYLKAGDIHPTSTMAQAGIQRVLDEVLTEDGN
;
A
#
# COMPACT_ATOMS: atom_id res chain seq x y z
N MET A 1 -3.53 -21.00 28.45
CA MET A 1 -2.58 -21.23 27.34
C MET A 1 -2.90 -20.31 26.17
N ALA A 2 -4.08 -20.44 25.54
CA ALA A 2 -4.50 -19.61 24.41
C ALA A 2 -4.43 -18.08 24.65
N ARG A 3 -4.73 -17.59 25.86
CA ARG A 3 -4.56 -16.16 26.20
C ARG A 3 -3.09 -15.69 26.15
N ASN A 4 -2.17 -16.49 26.69
CA ASN A 4 -0.74 -16.19 26.63
C ASN A 4 -0.22 -16.30 25.20
N ASP A 5 -0.78 -17.22 24.40
CA ASP A 5 -0.46 -17.32 22.98
C ASP A 5 -0.92 -16.08 22.20
N PHE A 6 -2.10 -15.54 22.50
CA PHE A 6 -2.56 -14.28 21.91
C PHE A 6 -1.56 -13.16 22.19
N ASP A 7 -1.15 -12.98 23.45
CA ASP A 7 -0.20 -11.94 23.84
C ASP A 7 1.17 -12.12 23.16
N ARG A 8 1.65 -13.37 23.08
CA ARG A 8 2.90 -13.70 22.40
C ARG A 8 2.82 -13.38 20.91
N LEU A 9 1.77 -13.83 20.21
CA LEU A 9 1.58 -13.55 18.78
C LEU A 9 1.42 -12.05 18.50
N LEU A 10 0.75 -11.33 19.41
CA LEU A 10 0.58 -9.88 19.32
C LEU A 10 1.92 -9.16 19.44
N ALA A 11 2.75 -9.56 20.41
CA ALA A 11 4.09 -9.01 20.61
C ALA A 11 5.05 -9.36 19.46
N GLU A 12 4.89 -10.53 18.84
CA GLU A 12 5.66 -10.96 17.67
C GLU A 12 5.18 -10.33 16.35
N GLY A 13 4.06 -9.59 16.35
CA GLY A 13 3.46 -9.04 15.13
C GLY A 13 2.83 -10.10 14.20
N ASN A 14 2.57 -11.32 14.73
CA ASN A 14 2.04 -12.46 13.98
C ASN A 14 0.52 -12.36 13.78
N TYR A 15 0.06 -11.23 13.23
CA TYR A 15 -1.36 -10.88 13.08
C TYR A 15 -2.15 -11.90 12.25
N ARG A 16 -1.56 -12.45 11.19
CA ARG A 16 -2.20 -13.47 10.36
C ARG A 16 -2.47 -14.76 11.11
N GLU A 17 -1.56 -15.16 12.00
CA GLU A 17 -1.76 -16.35 12.84
C GLU A 17 -2.82 -16.10 13.91
N ILE A 18 -2.91 -14.88 14.46
CA ILE A 18 -4.01 -14.46 15.34
C ILE A 18 -5.36 -14.63 14.64
N ALA A 19 -5.51 -14.12 13.41
CA ALA A 19 -6.75 -14.27 12.65
C ALA A 19 -7.03 -15.73 12.28
N ARG A 20 -6.01 -16.52 11.92
CA ARG A 20 -6.17 -17.95 11.63
C ARG A 20 -6.70 -18.72 12.84
N ARG A 21 -6.22 -18.39 14.04
CA ARG A 21 -6.63 -19.00 15.31
C ARG A 21 -7.79 -18.27 15.98
N GLN A 22 -8.56 -17.46 15.26
CA GLN A 22 -9.64 -16.63 15.82
C GLN A 22 -10.63 -17.40 16.71
N TYR A 23 -11.04 -18.60 16.30
CA TYR A 23 -12.01 -19.41 17.04
C TYR A 23 -11.45 -19.98 18.34
N GLU A 24 -10.12 -20.08 18.45
CA GLU A 24 -9.42 -20.50 19.67
C GLU A 24 -9.13 -19.31 20.59
N LEU A 25 -8.65 -18.20 20.01
CA LEU A 25 -8.18 -17.04 20.75
C LEU A 25 -9.32 -16.15 21.26
N ALA A 26 -10.39 -15.96 20.48
CA ALA A 26 -11.48 -15.05 20.84
C ALA A 26 -12.18 -15.42 22.17
N PRO A 27 -12.53 -16.69 22.45
CA PRO A 27 -13.06 -17.07 23.76
C PRO A 27 -12.04 -16.90 24.89
N ALA A 28 -10.74 -17.10 24.60
CA ALA A 28 -9.68 -17.07 25.60
C ALA A 28 -9.35 -15.64 26.09
N ILE A 29 -9.67 -14.63 25.29
CA ILE A 29 -9.50 -13.21 25.64
C ILE A 29 -10.80 -12.55 26.11
N GLN A 30 -11.91 -13.31 26.16
CA GLN A 30 -13.22 -12.79 26.52
C GLN A 30 -13.21 -12.15 27.93
N GLY A 31 -13.83 -10.97 28.04
CA GLY A 31 -13.88 -10.19 29.26
C GLY A 31 -12.66 -9.30 29.48
N ASP A 32 -11.71 -9.26 28.55
CA ASP A 32 -10.59 -8.34 28.53
C ASP A 32 -10.76 -7.33 27.38
N ALA A 33 -11.25 -6.13 27.71
CA ALA A 33 -11.57 -5.12 26.72
C ALA A 33 -10.37 -4.71 25.85
N THR A 34 -9.16 -4.66 26.41
CA THR A 34 -7.95 -4.27 25.67
C THR A 34 -7.58 -5.33 24.64
N ARG A 35 -7.61 -6.60 25.03
CA ARG A 35 -7.30 -7.71 24.11
C ARG A 35 -8.38 -7.89 23.05
N GLU A 36 -9.65 -7.76 23.44
CA GLU A 36 -10.78 -7.81 22.50
C GLU A 36 -10.70 -6.69 21.45
N ASP A 37 -10.33 -5.47 21.85
CA ASP A 37 -10.17 -4.35 20.93
C ASP A 37 -8.98 -4.56 19.97
N ALA A 38 -7.83 -4.98 20.51
CA ALA A 38 -6.67 -5.34 19.68
C ALA A 38 -7.00 -6.45 18.67
N PHE A 39 -7.70 -7.50 19.11
CA PHE A 39 -8.15 -8.59 18.25
C PHE A 39 -9.09 -8.08 17.14
N ARG A 40 -10.07 -7.24 17.48
CA ARG A 40 -11.00 -6.63 16.52
C ARG A 40 -10.27 -5.79 15.47
N GLN A 41 -9.30 -4.98 15.90
CA GLN A 41 -8.50 -4.16 15.00
C GLN A 41 -7.69 -5.02 14.04
N ILE A 42 -7.07 -6.10 14.53
CA ILE A 42 -6.32 -7.06 13.70
C ILE A 42 -7.21 -7.69 12.64
N VAL A 43 -8.39 -8.22 13.03
CA VAL A 43 -9.31 -8.84 12.08
C VAL A 43 -9.81 -7.83 11.04
N THR A 44 -10.12 -6.61 11.46
CA THR A 44 -10.53 -5.52 10.55
C THR A 44 -9.43 -5.19 9.54
N ASN A 45 -8.19 -5.00 10.02
CA ASN A 45 -7.04 -4.70 9.18
C ASN A 45 -6.77 -5.82 8.17
N LEU A 46 -6.78 -7.08 8.62
CA LEU A 46 -6.57 -8.21 7.73
C LEU A 46 -7.69 -8.38 6.72
N THR A 47 -8.94 -8.10 7.09
CA THR A 47 -10.07 -8.12 6.15
C THR A 47 -9.89 -7.06 5.06
N LYS A 48 -9.42 -5.86 5.41
CA LYS A 48 -9.07 -4.80 4.45
C LYS A 48 -7.97 -5.27 3.49
N ILE A 49 -6.91 -5.91 4.02
CA ILE A 49 -5.82 -6.46 3.22
C ILE A 49 -6.31 -7.55 2.27
N GLU A 50 -7.04 -8.54 2.76
CA GLU A 50 -7.54 -9.65 1.93
C GLU A 50 -8.50 -9.17 0.83
N THR A 51 -9.35 -8.17 1.12
CA THR A 51 -10.24 -7.58 0.12
C THR A 51 -9.44 -6.91 -1.00
N ALA A 52 -8.41 -6.14 -0.65
CA ALA A 52 -7.56 -5.49 -1.64
C ALA A 52 -6.74 -6.50 -2.46
N LEU A 53 -6.19 -7.54 -1.83
CA LEU A 53 -5.46 -8.60 -2.53
C LEU A 53 -6.36 -9.35 -3.51
N SER A 54 -7.61 -9.65 -3.11
CA SER A 54 -8.59 -10.27 -3.98
C SER A 54 -8.88 -9.40 -5.20
N LYS A 55 -9.16 -8.11 -4.98
CA LYS A 55 -9.42 -7.13 -6.05
C LYS A 55 -8.23 -6.95 -7.00
N ALA A 56 -7.00 -6.85 -6.46
CA ALA A 56 -5.78 -6.78 -7.24
C ALA A 56 -5.55 -8.05 -8.07
N GLY A 57 -5.88 -9.22 -7.51
CA GLY A 57 -5.87 -10.49 -8.22
C GLY A 57 -6.82 -10.49 -9.43
N GLU A 58 -8.05 -9.99 -9.27
CA GLU A 58 -8.99 -9.85 -10.39
C GLU A 58 -8.47 -8.90 -11.47
N PHE A 59 -7.87 -7.76 -11.09
CA PHE A 59 -7.22 -6.87 -12.06
C PHE A 59 -6.07 -7.53 -12.82
N SER A 60 -5.21 -8.26 -12.12
CA SER A 60 -4.09 -8.96 -12.77
C SER A 60 -4.57 -10.02 -13.75
N LYS A 61 -5.67 -10.74 -13.45
CA LYS A 61 -6.27 -11.73 -14.37
C LYS A 61 -6.74 -11.12 -15.68
N VAL A 62 -7.24 -9.88 -15.66
CA VAL A 62 -7.69 -9.16 -16.86
C VAL A 62 -6.59 -8.28 -17.47
N GLY A 63 -5.33 -8.48 -17.07
CA GLY A 63 -4.17 -7.76 -17.61
C GLY A 63 -3.96 -6.35 -17.06
N GLN A 64 -4.78 -5.89 -16.11
CA GLN A 64 -4.69 -4.57 -15.47
C GLN A 64 -3.65 -4.56 -14.33
N ASN A 65 -2.41 -4.96 -14.64
CA ASN A 65 -1.35 -5.11 -13.61
C ASN A 65 -0.97 -3.77 -12.95
N TYR A 66 -0.99 -2.65 -13.68
CA TYR A 66 -0.71 -1.33 -13.12
C TYR A 66 -1.73 -0.94 -12.05
N ALA A 67 -3.03 -1.11 -12.35
CA ALA A 67 -4.11 -0.83 -11.40
C ALA A 67 -4.07 -1.78 -10.19
N ALA A 68 -3.72 -3.05 -10.40
CA ALA A 68 -3.51 -4.01 -9.33
C ALA A 68 -2.38 -3.56 -8.39
N TRP A 69 -1.23 -3.17 -8.95
CA TRP A 69 -0.09 -2.73 -8.18
C TRP A 69 -0.37 -1.44 -7.42
N GLU A 70 -0.99 -0.45 -8.05
CA GLU A 70 -1.24 0.86 -7.44
C GLU A 70 -2.14 0.76 -6.21
N GLN A 71 -3.20 -0.08 -6.27
CA GLN A 71 -4.05 -0.34 -5.11
C GLN A 71 -3.30 -1.03 -3.96
N LEU A 72 -2.38 -1.94 -4.27
CA LEU A 72 -1.58 -2.59 -3.24
C LEU A 72 -0.48 -1.67 -2.69
N ALA A 73 0.06 -0.76 -3.51
CA ALA A 73 1.08 0.21 -3.11
C ALA A 73 0.53 1.20 -2.07
N GLU A 74 -0.66 1.76 -2.29
CA GLU A 74 -1.34 2.62 -1.31
C GLU A 74 -1.59 1.87 0.01
N LEU A 75 -1.98 0.59 -0.09
CA LEU A 75 -2.22 -0.24 1.09
C LEU A 75 -0.93 -0.59 1.83
N ARG A 76 0.19 -0.72 1.11
CA ARG A 76 1.50 -1.03 1.69
C ARG A 76 2.03 0.09 2.58
N GLU A 77 1.66 1.35 2.31
CA GLU A 77 1.97 2.47 3.20
C GLU A 77 1.33 2.30 4.59
N GLN A 78 0.16 1.67 4.66
CA GLN A 78 -0.56 1.41 5.91
C GLN A 78 -0.15 0.09 6.59
N PHE A 79 0.27 -0.90 5.80
CA PHE A 79 0.62 -2.25 6.27
C PHE A 79 1.98 -2.70 5.71
N PRO A 80 3.08 -2.03 6.07
CA PRO A 80 4.40 -2.27 5.47
C PRO A 80 4.94 -3.69 5.75
N ASP A 81 4.53 -4.29 6.87
CA ASP A 81 5.05 -5.57 7.36
C ASP A 81 4.15 -6.77 7.02
N ASP A 82 3.04 -6.57 6.30
CA ASP A 82 2.18 -7.71 5.94
C ASP A 82 2.87 -8.61 4.90
N PRO A 83 3.14 -9.89 5.23
CA PRO A 83 3.98 -10.74 4.39
C PRO A 83 3.30 -11.14 3.09
N LYS A 84 1.95 -11.27 3.08
CA LYS A 84 1.21 -11.66 1.88
C LYS A 84 1.10 -10.47 0.91
N LEU A 85 0.83 -9.28 1.44
CA LEU A 85 0.85 -8.03 0.66
C LEU A 85 2.21 -7.82 0.01
N GLY A 86 3.30 -7.98 0.77
CA GLY A 86 4.66 -7.88 0.24
C GLY A 86 4.91 -8.85 -0.91
N ARG A 87 4.55 -10.12 -0.72
CA ARG A 87 4.69 -11.15 -1.76
C ARG A 87 3.91 -10.85 -3.04
N GLU A 88 2.65 -10.42 -2.94
CA GLU A 88 1.87 -10.08 -4.14
C GLU A 88 2.46 -8.88 -4.89
N MET A 89 2.98 -7.88 -4.17
CA MET A 89 3.68 -6.76 -4.80
C MET A 89 4.97 -7.20 -5.51
N GLU A 90 5.74 -8.12 -4.94
CA GLU A 90 6.93 -8.69 -5.58
C GLU A 90 6.59 -9.44 -6.88
N LEU A 91 5.47 -10.17 -6.90
CA LEU A 91 4.99 -10.87 -8.11
C LEU A 91 4.52 -9.90 -9.19
N LEU A 92 4.00 -8.73 -8.81
CA LEU A 92 3.60 -7.67 -9.74
C LEU A 92 4.79 -6.84 -10.24
N ALA A 93 5.83 -6.66 -9.42
CA ALA A 93 6.98 -5.79 -9.72
C ALA A 93 7.54 -5.91 -11.15
N PRO A 94 7.85 -7.10 -11.70
CA PRO A 94 8.38 -7.19 -13.06
C PRO A 94 7.36 -6.77 -14.14
N LYS A 95 6.06 -6.87 -13.86
CA LYS A 95 4.98 -6.52 -14.79
C LYS A 95 4.68 -5.03 -14.83
N VAL A 96 5.14 -4.26 -13.84
CA VAL A 96 4.86 -2.83 -13.70
C VAL A 96 6.14 -1.98 -13.62
N ALA A 97 7.29 -2.57 -13.91
CA ALA A 97 8.60 -1.97 -13.65
C ALA A 97 8.84 -0.65 -14.40
N ASP A 98 8.28 -0.51 -15.61
CA ASP A 98 8.33 0.72 -16.40
C ASP A 98 7.53 1.86 -15.76
N PHE A 99 6.32 1.56 -15.28
CA PHE A 99 5.45 2.47 -14.56
C PHE A 99 6.06 2.89 -13.22
N THR A 100 6.49 1.93 -12.40
CA THR A 100 7.07 2.23 -11.08
C THR A 100 8.37 3.02 -11.21
N LYS A 101 9.21 2.70 -12.21
CA LYS A 101 10.40 3.49 -12.52
C LYS A 101 10.04 4.93 -12.89
N ALA A 102 8.99 5.15 -13.67
CA ALA A 102 8.57 6.50 -14.04
C ALA A 102 8.12 7.30 -12.80
N LEU A 103 7.34 6.69 -11.91
CA LEU A 103 6.96 7.31 -10.63
C LEU A 103 8.16 7.61 -9.74
N ASP A 104 9.10 6.67 -9.63
CA ASP A 104 10.28 6.82 -8.77
C ASP A 104 11.21 7.93 -9.26
N GLU A 105 11.47 8.01 -10.57
CA GLU A 105 12.27 9.11 -11.14
C GLU A 105 11.55 10.46 -10.98
N ALA A 106 10.22 10.51 -11.16
CA ALA A 106 9.44 11.72 -10.93
C ALA A 106 9.58 12.21 -9.49
N ARG A 107 9.33 11.34 -8.50
CA ARG A 107 9.45 11.65 -7.06
C ARG A 107 10.87 12.04 -6.68
N LYS A 108 11.88 11.41 -7.26
CA LYS A 108 13.29 11.73 -7.01
C LYS A 108 13.65 13.14 -7.48
N LEU A 109 13.12 13.57 -8.63
CA LEU A 109 13.36 14.90 -9.20
C LEU A 109 12.55 15.99 -8.48
N GLU A 110 11.32 15.67 -8.07
CA GLU A 110 10.46 16.52 -7.23
C GLU A 110 11.11 16.80 -5.87
N ASN A 111 11.71 15.79 -5.24
CA ASN A 111 12.31 15.89 -3.91
C ASN A 111 13.80 16.27 -3.89
N ARG A 112 14.43 16.51 -5.06
CA ARG A 112 15.84 16.89 -5.14
C ARG A 112 16.07 18.33 -4.68
N THR A 113 17.29 18.67 -4.28
CA THR A 113 17.72 20.06 -4.06
C THR A 113 18.90 20.39 -4.99
N PRO A 114 18.79 21.38 -5.91
CA PRO A 114 17.56 22.10 -6.25
C PRO A 114 16.51 21.19 -6.89
N LYS A 115 15.23 21.55 -6.74
CA LYS A 115 14.12 20.82 -7.34
C LYS A 115 14.20 20.90 -8.85
N GLN A 116 13.77 19.84 -9.53
CA GLN A 116 13.73 19.78 -11.00
C GLN A 116 12.30 19.57 -11.47
N THR A 117 11.41 20.50 -11.11
CA THR A 117 9.96 20.45 -11.33
C THR A 117 9.60 20.12 -12.78
N GLY A 118 10.22 20.78 -13.77
CA GLY A 118 9.97 20.48 -15.19
C GLY A 118 10.32 19.04 -15.60
N SER A 119 11.42 18.49 -15.05
CA SER A 119 11.79 17.09 -15.31
C SER A 119 10.90 16.11 -14.53
N ALA A 120 10.53 16.44 -13.30
CA ALA A 120 9.59 15.66 -12.51
C ALA A 120 8.22 15.55 -13.20
N LEU A 121 7.71 16.66 -13.74
CA LEU A 121 6.46 16.69 -14.51
C LEU A 121 6.52 15.79 -15.74
N ALA A 122 7.61 15.83 -16.50
CA ALA A 122 7.78 14.97 -17.68
C ALA A 122 7.73 13.47 -17.31
N TRP A 123 8.31 13.08 -16.18
CA TRP A 123 8.25 11.69 -15.69
C TRP A 123 6.86 11.31 -15.17
N TYR A 124 6.15 12.21 -14.49
CA TYR A 124 4.77 11.95 -14.10
C TYR A 124 3.83 11.83 -15.30
N LEU A 125 4.02 12.64 -16.34
CA LEU A 125 3.28 12.52 -17.60
C LEU A 125 3.57 11.18 -18.29
N LYS A 126 4.83 10.71 -18.28
CA LYS A 126 5.18 9.38 -18.76
C LYS A 126 4.50 8.27 -17.96
N ALA A 127 4.43 8.39 -16.64
CA ALA A 127 3.69 7.43 -15.81
C ALA A 127 2.19 7.43 -16.17
N GLY A 128 1.62 8.59 -16.45
CA GLY A 128 0.25 8.73 -16.96
C GLY A 128 0.04 8.16 -18.37
N ASP A 129 1.03 8.23 -19.25
CA ASP A 129 0.97 7.58 -20.57
C ASP A 129 0.93 6.04 -20.45
N ILE A 130 1.75 5.48 -19.53
CA ILE A 130 1.78 4.04 -19.25
C ILE A 130 0.47 3.58 -18.56
N HIS A 131 -0.02 4.36 -17.61
CA HIS A 131 -1.26 4.09 -16.87
C HIS A 131 -2.15 5.35 -16.78
N PRO A 132 -3.03 5.58 -17.78
CA PRO A 132 -3.84 6.81 -17.88
C PRO A 132 -4.79 7.06 -16.70
N THR A 133 -5.21 6.01 -16.02
CA THR A 133 -6.12 6.09 -14.86
C THR A 133 -5.38 6.10 -13.52
N SER A 134 -4.05 6.26 -13.52
CA SER A 134 -3.24 6.31 -12.29
C SER A 134 -3.58 7.55 -11.46
N THR A 135 -4.01 7.34 -10.22
CA THR A 135 -4.21 8.42 -9.26
C THR A 135 -2.86 8.92 -8.73
N MET A 136 -1.87 8.03 -8.60
CA MET A 136 -0.50 8.37 -8.21
C MET A 136 0.16 9.34 -9.20
N ALA A 137 0.05 9.07 -10.51
CA ALA A 137 0.60 9.95 -11.54
C ALA A 137 -0.12 11.30 -11.55
N GLN A 138 -1.45 11.30 -11.53
CA GLN A 138 -2.26 12.52 -11.52
C GLN A 138 -1.99 13.40 -10.29
N ALA A 139 -1.88 12.79 -9.10
CA ALA A 139 -1.53 13.51 -7.88
C ALA A 139 -0.12 14.12 -7.94
N GLY A 140 0.83 13.41 -8.56
CA GLY A 140 2.18 13.93 -8.81
C GLY A 140 2.21 15.11 -9.77
N ILE A 141 1.47 15.02 -10.89
CA ILE A 141 1.29 16.12 -11.85
C ILE A 141 0.75 17.35 -11.13
N GLN A 142 -0.33 17.18 -10.34
CA GLN A 142 -0.96 18.30 -9.64
C GLN A 142 -0.01 18.97 -8.66
N ARG A 143 0.71 18.20 -7.82
CA ARG A 143 1.68 18.76 -6.86
C ARG A 143 2.76 19.60 -7.55
N VAL A 144 3.32 19.09 -8.64
CA VAL A 144 4.37 19.80 -9.38
C VAL A 144 3.81 21.04 -10.08
N LEU A 145 2.59 20.98 -10.62
CA LEU A 145 1.93 22.16 -11.18
C LEU A 145 1.71 23.25 -10.13
N ASP A 146 1.14 22.88 -8.98
CA ASP A 146 0.86 23.82 -7.90
C ASP A 146 2.15 24.49 -7.42
N GLU A 147 3.23 23.72 -7.28
CA GLU A 147 4.54 24.25 -6.91
C GLU A 147 5.04 25.29 -7.93
N VAL A 148 5.06 24.96 -9.23
CA VAL A 148 5.50 25.89 -10.29
C VAL A 148 4.65 27.17 -10.30
N LEU A 149 3.33 27.03 -10.19
CA LEU A 149 2.41 28.18 -10.20
C LEU A 149 2.54 29.07 -8.96
N THR A 150 3.02 28.52 -7.83
CA THR A 150 3.30 29.30 -6.61
C THR A 150 4.69 29.91 -6.57
N GLU A 151 5.70 29.28 -7.18
CA GLU A 151 7.06 29.84 -7.31
C GLU A 151 7.11 31.05 -8.25
N ASP A 152 6.32 31.06 -9.33
CA ASP A 152 6.22 32.20 -10.26
C ASP A 152 5.41 33.39 -9.70
N GLY A 153 4.82 33.24 -8.51
CA GLY A 153 3.95 34.22 -7.86
C GLY A 153 4.59 35.06 -6.74
N ASN A 154 5.88 34.89 -6.45
CA ASN A 154 6.61 35.61 -5.39
C ASN A 154 7.82 36.40 -5.93
#